data_AF-L1I4H3-F1
#
_entry.id   AF-L1I4H3-F1
#
_cell.length_a   1.000
_cell.length_b   1.000
_cell.length_c   1.000
_cell.angle_alpha   90.00
_cell.angle_beta   90.00
_cell.angle_gamma   90.00
#
_symmetry.space_group_name_H-M   'P 1'
#
loop_
_entity.id
_entity.type
_entity.pdbx_description
1 polymer ?
#
loop_
_entity_poly.entity_id
_entity_poly.type
_entity_poly.pdbx_seq_one_letter_code
_entity_poly.pdbx_strand_id
1 'polypeptide(L)'
;MANAVESRFQPRGIEENQDGTDEIDLRFYEVSLDRPTGIEFATDLSLKYVYVMEVKDNSPAQLSVTPVLVGDQLVAVNDEECIGMPFAQVADLLGKNPSVPLKFRFFRGSKQELLTAVGISLKGANRLMKRQVGREDYVATTAEVIVINPDGQEVTYEARAGANLRDSLIENGVQ
;
A
#
# COMPACT_ATOMS: atom_id res chain seq x y z
N MET A 1 35.02 -19.52 -62.19
CA MET A 1 33.62 -19.08 -62.40
C MET A 1 32.82 -19.48 -61.18
N ALA A 2 31.89 -18.61 -60.77
CA ALA A 2 31.43 -18.40 -59.40
C ALA A 2 30.43 -19.45 -58.86
N ASN A 3 30.41 -19.54 -57.52
CA ASN A 3 29.49 -20.28 -56.65
C ASN A 3 28.01 -19.89 -56.82
N ALA A 4 27.10 -20.84 -56.61
CA ALA A 4 25.77 -20.59 -56.06
C ALA A 4 25.28 -21.81 -55.25
N VAL A 5 25.34 -21.69 -53.93
CA VAL A 5 24.67 -22.58 -52.98
C VAL A 5 23.30 -21.98 -52.71
N GLU A 6 22.23 -22.66 -53.13
CA GLU A 6 20.85 -22.22 -52.87
C GLU A 6 20.48 -22.46 -51.40
N SER A 7 20.60 -21.39 -50.61
CA SER A 7 20.07 -21.29 -49.26
C SER A 7 18.54 -21.15 -49.32
N ARG A 8 17.81 -22.22 -48.96
CA ARG A 8 16.36 -22.17 -48.73
C ARG A 8 16.08 -21.53 -47.36
N PHE A 9 15.88 -20.22 -47.36
CA PHE A 9 15.30 -19.48 -46.25
C PHE A 9 13.80 -19.80 -46.19
N GLN A 10 13.36 -20.58 -45.19
CA GLN A 10 11.95 -20.59 -44.78
C GLN A 10 11.78 -19.49 -43.73
N PRO A 11 10.93 -18.46 -43.95
CA PRO A 11 10.62 -17.51 -42.89
C PRO A 11 9.87 -18.27 -41.79
N ARG A 12 10.47 -18.33 -40.60
CA ARG A 12 9.79 -18.77 -39.39
C ARG A 12 8.53 -17.91 -39.24
N GLY A 13 7.41 -18.56 -38.97
CA GLY A 13 6.14 -17.90 -38.70
C GLY A 13 6.35 -16.77 -37.70
N ILE A 14 5.80 -15.61 -38.04
CA ILE A 14 5.58 -14.54 -37.10
C ILE A 14 4.61 -15.13 -36.08
N GLU A 15 5.13 -15.57 -34.94
CA GLU A 15 4.30 -15.77 -33.75
C GLU A 15 3.66 -14.41 -33.48
N GLU A 16 2.34 -14.36 -33.60
CA GLU A 16 1.53 -13.21 -33.23
C GLU A 16 1.86 -12.87 -31.78
N ASN A 17 2.70 -11.86 -31.59
CA ASN A 17 2.86 -11.22 -30.29
C ASN A 17 1.46 -10.78 -29.87
N GLN A 18 0.93 -11.43 -28.85
CA GLN A 18 -0.26 -10.99 -28.15
C GLN A 18 0.03 -9.58 -27.68
N ASP A 19 -0.61 -8.62 -28.34
CA ASP A 19 -0.59 -7.21 -28.04
C ASP A 19 -1.30 -7.04 -26.69
N GLY A 20 -0.54 -7.28 -25.62
CA GLY A 20 -0.94 -6.98 -24.26
C GLY A 20 -0.92 -5.46 -24.13
N THR A 21 -2.02 -4.82 -24.51
CA THR A 21 -2.26 -3.44 -24.10
C THR A 21 -2.34 -3.46 -22.59
N ASP A 22 -1.24 -3.11 -21.92
CA ASP A 22 -1.22 -2.78 -20.50
C ASP A 22 -2.24 -1.66 -20.30
N GLU A 23 -3.44 -2.03 -19.87
CA GLU A 23 -4.53 -1.10 -19.64
C GLU A 23 -4.09 -0.20 -18.47
N ILE A 24 -3.67 1.03 -18.78
CA ILE A 24 -3.16 1.97 -17.78
C ILE A 24 -4.31 2.33 -16.85
N ASP A 25 -4.22 1.92 -15.59
CA ASP A 25 -5.21 2.29 -14.58
C ASP A 25 -5.08 3.80 -14.26
N LEU A 26 -6.02 4.57 -14.81
CA LEU A 26 -6.08 6.04 -14.70
C LEU A 26 -6.28 6.54 -13.27
N ARG A 27 -6.53 5.65 -12.29
CA ARG A 27 -6.64 6.01 -10.88
C ARG A 27 -5.29 6.28 -10.25
N PHE A 28 -4.19 5.82 -10.86
CA PHE A 28 -2.85 6.25 -10.45
C PHE A 28 -2.54 7.64 -11.00
N TYR A 29 -2.06 8.51 -10.13
CA TYR A 29 -1.60 9.83 -10.55
C TYR A 29 -0.41 10.28 -9.70
N GLU A 30 0.39 11.19 -10.25
CA GLU A 30 1.54 11.77 -9.59
C GLU A 30 1.33 13.27 -9.39
N VAL A 31 1.83 13.79 -8.28
CA VAL A 31 1.80 15.22 -7.98
C VAL A 31 3.07 15.63 -7.25
N SER A 32 3.67 16.75 -7.65
CA SER A 32 4.79 17.35 -6.94
C SER A 32 4.30 18.55 -6.15
N LEU A 33 4.52 18.55 -4.84
CA LEU A 33 3.97 19.54 -3.91
C LEU A 33 5.07 20.24 -3.12
N ASP A 34 4.97 21.57 -3.06
CA ASP A 34 5.78 22.37 -2.15
C ASP A 34 5.43 22.07 -0.69
N ARG A 35 6.37 22.35 0.21
CA ARG A 35 6.19 22.17 1.65
C ARG A 35 5.79 23.51 2.31
N PRO A 36 4.93 23.51 3.34
CA PRO A 36 4.15 22.36 3.83
C PRO A 36 3.06 21.96 2.81
N THR A 37 2.88 20.65 2.60
CA THR A 37 1.99 20.13 1.56
C THR A 37 0.51 20.36 1.86
N GLY A 38 0.17 20.46 3.15
CA GLY A 38 -1.21 20.59 3.65
C GLY A 38 -2.01 19.29 3.63
N ILE A 39 -1.32 18.14 3.60
CA ILE A 39 -1.94 16.81 3.68
C ILE A 39 -1.78 16.28 5.10
N GLU A 40 -2.85 15.75 5.67
CA GLU A 40 -2.78 14.91 6.87
C GLU A 40 -2.99 13.46 6.48
N PHE A 41 -2.07 12.60 6.91
CA PHE A 41 -2.07 11.18 6.60
C PHE A 41 -2.57 10.35 7.78
N ALA A 42 -3.22 9.23 7.47
CA ALA A 42 -3.59 8.20 8.43
C ALA A 42 -3.29 6.80 7.88
N THR A 43 -3.45 5.78 8.71
CA THR A 43 -3.32 4.38 8.33
C THR A 43 -4.52 3.58 8.79
N ASP A 44 -4.69 2.38 8.24
CA ASP A 44 -5.61 1.42 8.82
C ASP A 44 -5.06 0.84 10.15
N LEU A 45 -5.83 -0.07 10.76
CA LEU A 45 -5.48 -0.74 12.02
C LEU A 45 -4.19 -1.58 11.95
N SER A 46 -3.74 -1.95 10.75
CA SER A 46 -2.47 -2.66 10.58
C SER A 46 -1.25 -1.74 10.66
N LEU A 47 -1.46 -0.43 10.83
CA LEU A 47 -0.42 0.62 10.82
C LEU A 47 0.41 0.64 9.52
N LYS A 48 -0.20 0.10 8.47
CA LYS A 48 0.30 0.00 7.10
C LYS A 48 -0.76 0.57 6.18
N TYR A 49 -0.36 0.85 4.94
CA TYR A 49 -1.24 1.45 3.92
C TYR A 49 -1.70 2.84 4.33
N VAL A 50 -0.92 3.82 3.91
CA VAL A 50 -1.13 5.22 4.24
C VAL A 50 -2.15 5.82 3.28
N TYR A 51 -3.10 6.58 3.82
CA TYR A 51 -4.10 7.29 3.02
C TYR A 51 -4.25 8.74 3.49
N VAL A 52 -4.82 9.57 2.64
CA VAL A 52 -5.10 10.97 2.93
C VAL A 52 -6.34 11.07 3.82
N MET A 53 -6.15 11.52 5.06
CA MET A 53 -7.23 11.73 6.02
C MET A 53 -7.87 13.11 5.85
N GLU A 54 -7.04 14.13 5.61
CA GLU A 54 -7.47 15.51 5.47
C GLU A 54 -6.58 16.26 4.47
N VAL A 55 -7.16 17.23 3.77
CA VAL A 55 -6.44 18.19 2.93
C VAL A 55 -6.84 19.60 3.37
N LYS A 56 -5.87 20.42 3.74
CA LYS A 56 -6.10 21.78 4.23
C LYS A 56 -6.50 22.70 3.10
N ASP A 57 -7.40 23.64 3.41
CA ASP A 57 -7.80 24.68 2.48
C ASP A 57 -6.63 25.59 2.10
N ASN A 58 -6.60 26.01 0.83
CA ASN A 58 -5.56 26.83 0.21
C ASN A 58 -4.14 26.24 0.33
N SER A 59 -4.02 24.92 0.51
CA SER A 59 -2.74 24.24 0.56
C SER A 59 -2.21 23.89 -0.84
N PRO A 60 -0.90 23.64 -1.00
CA PRO A 60 -0.34 23.11 -2.24
C PRO A 60 -1.07 21.85 -2.73
N ALA A 61 -1.46 20.95 -1.83
CA ALA A 61 -2.19 19.74 -2.18
C ALA A 61 -3.56 20.02 -2.82
N GLN A 62 -4.33 20.97 -2.26
CA GLN A 62 -5.64 21.36 -2.79
C GLN A 62 -5.51 22.13 -4.11
N LEU A 63 -4.50 22.99 -4.22
CA LEU A 63 -4.32 23.92 -5.36
C LEU A 63 -3.50 23.33 -6.53
N SER A 64 -3.01 22.10 -6.39
CA SER A 64 -2.26 21.43 -7.44
C SER A 64 -3.11 21.16 -8.70
N VAL A 65 -2.44 20.94 -9.83
CA VAL A 65 -3.11 20.66 -11.13
C VAL A 65 -4.03 19.43 -11.03
N THR A 66 -3.62 18.44 -10.23
CA THR A 66 -4.45 17.29 -9.87
C THR A 66 -4.66 17.30 -8.36
N PRO A 67 -5.76 17.91 -7.88
CA PRO A 67 -6.00 18.05 -6.45
C PRO A 67 -5.99 16.70 -5.75
N VAL A 68 -5.25 16.65 -4.64
CA VAL A 68 -5.27 15.52 -3.71
C VAL A 68 -6.59 15.54 -2.96
N LEU A 69 -7.25 14.38 -2.85
CA LEU A 69 -8.54 14.25 -2.18
C LEU A 69 -8.43 13.36 -0.94
N VAL A 70 -9.34 13.59 0.00
CA VAL A 70 -9.54 12.71 1.15
C VAL A 70 -9.87 11.30 0.67
N GLY A 71 -9.17 10.31 1.22
CA GLY A 71 -9.28 8.90 0.86
C GLY A 71 -8.28 8.41 -0.20
N ASP A 72 -7.56 9.31 -0.89
CA ASP A 72 -6.52 8.90 -1.83
C ASP A 72 -5.44 8.08 -1.10
N GLN A 73 -5.04 6.95 -1.70
CA GLN A 73 -4.07 6.02 -1.13
C GLN A 73 -2.65 6.41 -1.54
N LEU A 74 -1.73 6.50 -0.58
CA LEU A 74 -0.33 6.80 -0.86
C LEU A 74 0.38 5.57 -1.43
N VAL A 75 0.98 5.75 -2.61
CA VAL A 75 1.67 4.70 -3.35
C VAL A 75 3.18 4.87 -3.29
N ALA A 76 3.68 6.10 -3.45
CA ALA A 76 5.11 6.40 -3.41
C ALA A 76 5.40 7.83 -2.93
N VAL A 77 6.61 8.02 -2.38
CA VAL A 77 7.18 9.32 -2.03
C VAL A 77 8.57 9.44 -2.64
N ASN A 78 8.82 10.48 -3.43
CA ASN A 78 10.09 10.73 -4.13
C ASN A 78 10.61 9.49 -4.88
N ASP A 79 9.73 8.88 -5.67
CA ASP A 79 9.98 7.67 -6.46
C ASP A 79 10.24 6.39 -5.64
N GLU A 80 10.13 6.44 -4.30
CA GLU A 80 10.19 5.28 -3.41
C GLU A 80 8.78 4.74 -3.16
N GLU A 81 8.45 3.57 -3.73
CA GLU A 81 7.17 2.88 -3.47
C GLU A 81 7.03 2.56 -1.99
N CYS A 82 5.89 2.88 -1.39
CA CYS A 82 5.65 2.71 0.04
C CYS A 82 4.36 1.95 0.39
N ILE A 83 3.76 1.26 -0.60
CA ILE A 83 2.57 0.43 -0.38
C ILE A 83 2.88 -0.65 0.67
N GLY A 84 2.07 -0.66 1.73
CA GLY A 84 2.20 -1.65 2.82
C GLY A 84 3.35 -1.39 3.79
N MET A 85 4.17 -0.37 3.57
CA MET A 85 5.21 0.00 4.55
C MET A 85 4.59 0.42 5.88
N PRO A 86 5.25 0.13 7.02
CA PRO A 86 4.87 0.69 8.31
C PRO A 86 4.88 2.22 8.26
N PHE A 87 3.91 2.87 8.91
CA PHE A 87 3.80 4.33 8.90
C PHE A 87 5.08 5.05 9.32
N ALA A 88 5.81 4.52 10.30
CA ALA A 88 7.08 5.10 10.76
C ALA A 88 8.11 5.24 9.62
N GLN A 89 8.23 4.23 8.74
CA GLN A 89 9.13 4.29 7.60
C GLN A 89 8.64 5.29 6.55
N VAL A 90 7.33 5.36 6.33
CA VAL A 90 6.74 6.37 5.43
C VAL A 90 6.98 7.78 5.97
N ALA A 91 6.87 7.98 7.28
CA ALA A 91 7.17 9.26 7.93
C ALA A 91 8.63 9.68 7.70
N ASP A 92 9.57 8.73 7.75
CA ASP A 92 10.97 9.00 7.39
C ASP A 92 11.08 9.48 5.93
N LEU A 93 10.37 8.86 4.97
CA LEU A 93 10.33 9.31 3.57
C LEU A 93 9.80 10.73 3.42
N LEU A 94 8.71 11.06 4.14
CA LEU A 94 8.13 12.39 4.15
C LEU A 94 9.08 13.43 4.76
N GLY A 95 9.91 13.03 5.72
CA GLY A 95 10.90 13.89 6.39
C GLY A 95 12.20 14.10 5.60
N LYS A 96 12.52 13.24 4.63
CA LYS A 96 13.75 13.36 3.83
C LYS A 96 13.78 14.67 3.04
N ASN A 97 14.93 15.36 3.07
CA ASN A 97 15.24 16.57 2.29
C ASN A 97 14.15 17.67 2.35
N PRO A 98 14.00 18.36 3.50
CA PRO A 98 12.92 19.33 3.72
C PRO A 98 12.98 20.58 2.82
N SER A 99 14.11 20.81 2.13
CA SER A 99 14.29 21.95 1.21
C SER A 99 13.78 21.69 -0.20
N VAL A 100 13.28 20.49 -0.50
CA VAL A 100 12.84 20.08 -1.84
C VAL A 100 11.34 19.75 -1.81
N PRO A 101 10.57 20.07 -2.88
CA PRO A 101 9.20 19.61 -3.04
C PRO A 101 9.10 18.09 -2.93
N LEU A 102 7.98 17.60 -2.40
CA LEU A 102 7.70 16.17 -2.33
C LEU A 102 6.98 15.73 -3.60
N LYS A 103 7.52 14.71 -4.27
CA LYS A 103 6.83 14.01 -5.33
C LYS A 103 6.03 12.86 -4.73
N PHE A 104 4.72 12.89 -4.90
CA PHE A 104 3.83 11.82 -4.47
C PHE A 104 3.32 11.06 -5.68
N ARG A 105 3.13 9.76 -5.49
CA ARG A 105 2.23 8.96 -6.31
C ARG A 105 1.07 8.52 -5.45
N PHE A 106 -0.14 8.74 -5.94
CA PHE A 106 -1.38 8.36 -5.28
C PHE A 106 -2.18 7.40 -6.14
N PHE A 107 -3.13 6.73 -5.49
CA PHE A 107 -4.17 5.96 -6.14
C PHE A 107 -5.54 6.41 -5.63
N ARG A 108 -6.46 6.70 -6.56
CA ARG A 108 -7.83 7.10 -6.24
C ARG A 108 -8.76 5.89 -6.20
N GLY A 109 -9.07 5.44 -4.99
CA GLY A 109 -9.99 4.32 -4.76
C GLY A 109 -9.76 3.67 -3.40
N SER A 110 -10.47 2.57 -3.15
CA SER A 110 -10.31 1.79 -1.91
C SER A 110 -8.97 1.05 -1.88
N LYS A 111 -8.55 0.65 -0.67
CA LYS A 111 -7.39 -0.24 -0.47
C LYS A 111 -7.50 -1.53 -1.28
N GLN A 112 -8.67 -2.17 -1.32
CA GLN A 112 -8.89 -3.42 -2.06
C GLN A 112 -8.69 -3.22 -3.57
N GLU A 113 -9.18 -2.11 -4.11
CA GLU A 113 -8.95 -1.75 -5.51
C GLU A 113 -7.49 -1.45 -5.79
N LEU A 114 -6.80 -0.72 -4.90
CA LEU A 114 -5.37 -0.47 -5.02
C LEU A 114 -4.61 -1.80 -5.12
N LEU A 115 -4.84 -2.70 -4.17
CA LEU A 115 -4.17 -4.00 -4.11
C LEU A 115 -4.42 -4.81 -5.39
N THR A 116 -5.65 -4.80 -5.89
CA THR A 116 -6.00 -5.44 -7.16
C THR A 116 -5.25 -4.80 -8.33
N ALA A 117 -5.20 -3.47 -8.39
CA ALA A 117 -4.56 -2.72 -9.46
C ALA A 117 -3.03 -2.90 -9.51
N VAL A 118 -2.37 -3.10 -8.36
CA VAL A 118 -0.94 -3.41 -8.31
C VAL A 118 -0.64 -4.92 -8.44
N GLY A 119 -1.64 -5.74 -8.78
CA GLY A 119 -1.47 -7.19 -8.92
C GLY A 119 -1.20 -7.90 -7.58
N ILE A 120 -1.41 -7.22 -6.46
CA ILE A 120 -1.27 -7.78 -5.13
C ILE A 120 -2.61 -8.40 -4.72
N SER A 121 -2.71 -9.72 -4.86
CA SER A 121 -3.77 -10.46 -4.17
C SER A 121 -3.65 -10.19 -2.66
N LEU A 122 -4.77 -10.06 -1.93
CA LEU A 122 -4.75 -9.99 -0.46
C LEU A 122 -3.96 -11.15 0.19
N LYS A 123 -3.86 -12.31 -0.50
CA LYS A 123 -2.99 -13.45 -0.11
C LYS A 123 -1.51 -13.28 -0.49
N GLY A 124 -1.22 -12.42 -1.47
CA GLY A 124 0.11 -12.11 -2.03
C GLY A 124 0.75 -10.82 -1.52
N ALA A 125 0.01 -9.93 -0.84
CA ALA A 125 0.58 -8.76 -0.14
C ALA A 125 1.70 -9.18 0.83
N ASN A 126 1.53 -10.36 1.43
CA ASN A 126 2.52 -10.99 2.31
C ASN A 126 3.75 -11.54 1.57
N ARG A 127 3.74 -11.68 0.23
CA ARG A 127 4.87 -12.19 -0.57
C ARG A 127 5.83 -11.10 -1.05
N LEU A 128 5.35 -9.89 -1.38
CA LEU A 128 6.23 -8.78 -1.76
C LEU A 128 7.11 -8.29 -0.59
N MET A 129 6.63 -8.45 0.64
CA MET A 129 7.41 -8.14 1.86
C MET A 129 8.50 -9.17 2.19
N LYS A 130 8.48 -10.38 1.60
CA LYS A 130 9.51 -11.42 1.86
C LYS A 130 10.89 -11.09 1.30
N ARG A 131 11.04 -10.04 0.49
CA ARG A 131 12.33 -9.64 -0.07
C ARG A 131 13.11 -8.59 0.74
N GLN A 132 12.50 -7.93 1.73
CA GLN A 132 13.24 -6.89 2.49
C GLN A 132 13.14 -6.95 4.02
N VAL A 133 12.16 -7.62 4.63
CA VAL A 133 12.17 -7.77 6.10
C VAL A 133 11.64 -9.15 6.47
N GLY A 134 12.51 -9.97 7.07
CA GLY A 134 12.21 -11.34 7.49
C GLY A 134 11.30 -11.42 8.70
N ARG A 135 10.04 -10.97 8.58
CA ARG A 135 8.99 -11.32 9.55
C ARG A 135 7.65 -11.41 8.85
N GLU A 136 6.98 -12.55 9.06
CA GLU A 136 5.68 -12.85 8.48
C GLU A 136 4.61 -12.01 9.16
N ASP A 137 4.12 -10.97 8.46
CA ASP A 137 3.02 -10.16 8.97
C ASP A 137 1.68 -10.81 8.57
N TYR A 138 1.22 -11.69 9.43
CA TYR A 138 -0.18 -12.09 9.46
C TYR A 138 -1.01 -10.84 9.82
N VAL A 139 -1.94 -10.43 8.96
CA VAL A 139 -3.05 -9.57 9.41
C VAL A 139 -3.94 -10.48 10.25
N ALA A 140 -3.67 -10.52 11.55
CA ALA A 140 -4.45 -11.32 12.45
C ALA A 140 -5.87 -10.74 12.46
N THR A 141 -6.84 -11.48 11.91
CA THR A 141 -8.27 -11.16 11.98
C THR A 141 -8.79 -11.19 13.41
N THR A 142 -7.95 -11.73 14.30
CA THR A 142 -8.17 -11.87 15.71
C THR A 142 -6.87 -11.59 16.47
N ALA A 143 -6.97 -10.96 17.63
CA ALA A 143 -5.85 -10.75 18.55
C ALA A 143 -6.04 -11.67 19.75
N GLU A 144 -4.98 -12.38 20.15
CA GLU A 144 -4.95 -13.06 21.45
C GLU A 144 -4.69 -12.04 22.56
N VAL A 145 -5.56 -12.03 23.54
CA VAL A 145 -5.52 -11.14 24.70
C VAL A 145 -5.29 -12.02 25.92
N ILE A 146 -4.14 -11.86 26.55
CA ILE A 146 -3.79 -12.56 27.79
C ILE A 146 -4.19 -11.67 28.96
N VAL A 147 -5.03 -12.19 29.84
CA VAL A 147 -5.50 -11.54 31.07
C VAL A 147 -5.06 -12.39 32.25
N ILE A 148 -4.61 -11.73 33.33
CA ILE A 148 -4.29 -12.42 34.58
C ILE A 148 -5.50 -12.26 35.51
N ASN A 149 -6.16 -13.38 35.82
CA ASN A 149 -7.29 -13.39 36.74
C ASN A 149 -6.85 -13.08 38.18
N PRO A 150 -7.78 -12.73 39.08
CA PRO A 150 -7.48 -12.46 40.49
C PRO A 150 -6.77 -13.61 41.22
N ASP A 151 -6.96 -14.84 40.75
CA ASP A 151 -6.29 -16.04 41.27
C ASP A 151 -4.84 -16.22 40.75
N GLY A 152 -4.33 -15.25 39.99
CA GLY A 152 -2.98 -15.26 39.40
C GLY A 152 -2.84 -16.17 38.18
N GLN A 153 -3.95 -16.69 37.64
CA GLN A 153 -3.96 -17.54 36.46
C GLN A 153 -4.06 -16.72 35.18
N GLU A 154 -3.21 -17.03 34.20
CA GLU A 154 -3.29 -16.47 32.85
C GLU A 154 -4.43 -17.12 32.07
N VAL A 155 -5.33 -16.30 31.53
CA VAL A 155 -6.43 -16.72 30.65
C VAL A 155 -6.30 -15.97 29.34
N THR A 156 -6.42 -16.70 28.24
CA THR A 156 -6.27 -16.17 26.88
C THR A 156 -7.63 -16.07 26.21
N TYR A 157 -7.91 -14.93 25.59
CA TYR A 157 -9.14 -14.63 24.86
C TYR A 157 -8.84 -14.21 23.43
N GLU A 158 -9.77 -14.47 22.52
CA GLU A 158 -9.63 -14.08 21.12
C GLU A 158 -10.55 -12.88 20.80
N ALA A 159 -9.96 -11.74 20.47
CA ALA A 159 -10.68 -10.52 20.12
C ALA A 159 -10.66 -10.28 18.60
N ARG A 160 -11.84 -10.16 17.98
CA ARG A 160 -11.93 -9.92 16.52
C ARG A 160 -11.53 -8.51 16.14
N ALA A 161 -10.93 -8.36 14.96
CA ALA A 161 -10.62 -7.04 14.39
C ALA A 161 -11.92 -6.20 14.25
N GLY A 162 -11.91 -4.98 14.81
CA GLY A 162 -13.07 -4.09 14.85
C GLY A 162 -14.03 -4.33 16.03
N ALA A 163 -13.80 -5.36 16.86
CA ALA A 163 -14.55 -5.53 18.10
C ALA A 163 -14.09 -4.51 19.15
N ASN A 164 -15.02 -4.04 19.97
CA ASN A 164 -14.67 -3.30 21.17
C ASN A 164 -14.02 -4.27 22.16
N LEU A 165 -12.74 -4.04 22.46
CA LEU A 165 -11.96 -4.90 23.35
C LEU A 165 -12.60 -4.99 24.74
N ARG A 166 -13.18 -3.90 25.24
CA ARG A 166 -13.85 -3.88 26.55
C ARG A 166 -15.06 -4.80 26.59
N ASP A 167 -15.92 -4.70 25.59
CA ASP A 167 -17.15 -5.49 25.53
C ASP A 167 -16.82 -6.98 25.34
N SER A 168 -15.82 -7.27 24.50
CA SER A 168 -15.31 -8.63 24.27
C SER A 168 -14.76 -9.26 25.56
N LEU A 169 -14.07 -8.49 26.40
CA LEU A 169 -13.54 -8.99 27.67
C LEU A 169 -14.66 -9.22 28.71
N ILE A 170 -15.65 -8.34 28.75
CA ILE A 170 -16.82 -8.47 29.65
C ILE A 170 -17.67 -9.70 29.27
N GLU A 171 -17.91 -9.93 27.97
CA GLU A 171 -18.61 -11.13 27.48
C GLU A 171 -17.90 -12.43 27.87
N ASN A 172 -16.58 -12.37 28.04
CA ASN A 172 -15.73 -13.48 28.46
C ASN A 172 -15.50 -13.54 29.98
N GLY A 173 -16.26 -12.78 30.77
CA GLY A 173 -16.28 -12.85 32.23
C GLY A 173 -15.16 -12.08 32.92
N VAL A 174 -14.42 -11.23 32.20
CA VAL A 174 -13.38 -10.36 32.75
C VAL A 174 -14.01 -9.01 33.11
N GLN A 175 -14.00 -8.66 34.41
CA GLN A 175 -14.53 -7.40 34.96
C GLN A 175 -13.45 -6.56 35.60
#